data_AF-A0A210W7U5-F1
#
_entry.id   AF-A0A210W7U5-F1
#
_cell.length_a   1.000
_cell.length_b   1.000
_cell.length_c   1.000
_cell.angle_alpha   90.00
_cell.angle_beta   90.00
_cell.angle_gamma   90.00
#
_symmetry.space_group_name_H-M   'P 1'
#
loop_
_entity.id
_entity.type
_entity.pdbx_description
1 polymer ?
#
loop_
_entity_poly.entity_id
_entity_poly.type
_entity_poly.pdbx_seq_one_letter_code
_entity_poly.pdbx_strand_id
1 'polypeptide(L)'
;MPDSTTLAPLSVVAVVQFNDEEALVLNRPLQLTYERVGNDYIGSDGPFRAALVYSHGSGRFVAFAGRELTIAMKDGTTQKLKDHWWSGSIKGYRDITRSDVESLKRCYVFSSALCDPESFAALRSSYQGCVYPYRDYEKLIKYDDLWKRLFHEEGRCKALIQAIKAKDAELRALDPGQKLRQMERDARAAVQAAIDKAAARHLAAMASTWAAP
;
A
#
# COMPACT_ATOMS: atom_id res chain seq x y z
N MET A 1 -33.58 -0.60 16.22
CA MET A 1 -33.56 0.00 14.88
C MET A 1 -32.23 0.71 14.75
N PRO A 2 -31.21 0.19 14.04
CA PRO A 2 -29.99 0.96 13.83
C PRO A 2 -30.23 1.96 12.71
N ASP A 3 -29.86 3.22 12.98
CA ASP A 3 -29.94 4.33 12.04
C ASP A 3 -29.28 3.96 10.70
N SER A 4 -30.02 4.17 9.62
CA SER A 4 -29.48 4.18 8.26
C SER A 4 -28.42 5.28 8.18
N THR A 5 -27.18 4.91 8.45
CA THR A 5 -26.03 5.81 8.38
C THR A 5 -25.94 6.30 6.95
N THR A 6 -26.43 7.51 6.71
CA THR A 6 -26.41 8.12 5.39
C THR A 6 -24.95 8.39 5.07
N LEU A 7 -24.36 7.54 4.23
CA LEU A 7 -22.97 7.70 3.83
C LEU A 7 -22.77 9.10 3.27
N ALA A 8 -21.70 9.76 3.69
CA ALA A 8 -21.35 11.08 3.17
C ALA A 8 -21.35 11.04 1.62
N PRO A 9 -21.86 12.09 0.95
CA PRO A 9 -21.87 12.13 -0.50
C PRO A 9 -20.46 12.01 -1.04
N LEU A 10 -20.29 11.25 -2.13
CA LEU A 10 -19.00 11.09 -2.78
C LEU A 10 -18.56 12.40 -3.42
N SER A 11 -17.32 12.80 -3.13
CA SER A 11 -16.70 13.97 -3.74
C SER A 11 -15.23 13.71 -4.05
N VAL A 12 -14.70 14.45 -5.01
CA VAL A 12 -13.30 14.40 -5.41
C VAL A 12 -12.51 15.39 -4.54
N VAL A 13 -11.52 14.87 -3.81
CA VAL A 13 -10.62 15.62 -2.93
C VAL A 13 -9.34 16.03 -3.66
N ALA A 14 -8.88 15.18 -4.59
CA ALA A 14 -7.73 15.48 -5.43
C ALA A 14 -7.82 14.73 -6.76
N VAL A 15 -7.12 15.26 -7.76
CA VAL A 15 -6.88 14.57 -9.03
C VAL A 15 -5.39 14.36 -9.17
N VAL A 16 -5.00 13.14 -9.48
CA VAL A 16 -3.59 12.73 -9.58
C VAL A 16 -3.31 12.27 -10.99
N GLN A 17 -2.30 12.84 -11.64
CA GLN A 17 -1.87 12.42 -12.96
C GLN A 17 -0.98 11.18 -12.87
N PHE A 18 -1.30 10.18 -13.68
CA PHE A 18 -0.54 8.94 -13.82
C PHE A 18 -0.32 8.62 -15.30
N ASN A 19 0.93 8.71 -15.76
CA ASN A 19 1.25 8.67 -17.19
C ASN A 19 0.38 9.70 -17.95
N ASP A 20 -0.37 9.24 -18.95
CA ASP A 20 -1.29 10.06 -19.75
C ASP A 20 -2.74 10.03 -19.22
N GLU A 21 -2.98 9.40 -18.07
CA GLU A 21 -4.30 9.26 -17.45
C GLU A 21 -4.41 10.05 -16.12
N GLU A 22 -5.64 10.20 -15.65
CA GLU A 22 -5.95 10.81 -14.36
C GLU A 22 -6.58 9.77 -13.41
N ALA A 23 -6.19 9.85 -12.14
CA ALA A 23 -6.78 9.10 -11.05
C ALA A 23 -7.53 10.05 -10.10
N LEU A 24 -8.73 9.65 -9.68
CA LEU A 24 -9.54 10.41 -8.74
C LEU A 24 -9.25 9.98 -7.30
N VAL A 25 -9.03 10.94 -6.41
CA VAL A 25 -8.96 10.71 -4.97
C VAL A 25 -10.27 11.14 -4.34
N LEU A 26 -10.97 10.18 -3.75
CA LEU A 26 -12.29 10.36 -3.16
C LEU A 26 -12.21 10.70 -1.67
N ASN A 27 -13.24 11.37 -1.16
CA ASN A 27 -13.37 11.72 0.26
C ASN A 27 -13.59 10.50 1.17
N ARG A 28 -14.07 9.38 0.63
CA ARG A 28 -14.28 8.13 1.35
C ARG A 28 -14.05 6.91 0.46
N PRO A 29 -13.78 5.73 1.03
CA PRO A 29 -13.77 4.49 0.26
C PRO A 29 -15.14 4.22 -0.39
N LEU A 30 -15.12 3.52 -1.53
CA LEU A 30 -16.34 3.01 -2.15
C LEU A 30 -16.93 1.89 -1.28
N GLN A 31 -18.23 1.96 -1.04
CA GLN A 31 -19.01 0.96 -0.32
C GLN A 31 -20.07 0.41 -1.27
N LEU A 32 -19.64 -0.49 -2.16
CA LEU A 32 -20.50 -1.08 -3.17
C LEU A 32 -21.55 -1.99 -2.53
N THR A 33 -22.82 -1.71 -2.82
CA THR A 33 -23.93 -2.60 -2.51
C THR A 33 -24.46 -3.21 -3.79
N TYR A 34 -24.68 -4.52 -3.78
CA TYR A 34 -24.95 -5.33 -4.96
C TYR A 34 -26.44 -5.65 -5.11
N GLU A 35 -26.89 -5.70 -6.36
CA GLU A 35 -28.17 -6.28 -6.73
C GLU A 35 -27.97 -7.33 -7.81
N ARG A 36 -28.88 -8.30 -7.89
CA ARG A 36 -28.83 -9.34 -8.90
C ARG A 36 -29.57 -8.86 -10.15
N VAL A 37 -28.86 -8.83 -11.28
CA VAL A 37 -29.42 -8.48 -12.59
C VAL A 37 -29.22 -9.67 -13.52
N GLY A 38 -30.30 -10.43 -13.74
CA GLY A 38 -30.21 -11.73 -14.42
C GLY A 38 -29.34 -12.71 -13.62
N ASN A 39 -28.23 -13.14 -14.22
CA ASN A 39 -27.25 -14.03 -13.58
C ASN A 39 -26.07 -13.31 -12.93
N ASP A 40 -25.94 -11.99 -13.12
CA ASP A 40 -24.78 -11.24 -12.65
C ASP A 40 -25.13 -10.39 -11.43
N TYR A 41 -24.11 -9.97 -10.68
CA TYR A 41 -24.26 -9.01 -9.59
C TYR A 41 -23.69 -7.65 -10.00
N ILE A 42 -24.51 -6.61 -9.87
CA ILE A 42 -24.11 -5.24 -10.14
C ILE A 42 -24.02 -4.47 -8.83
N GLY A 43 -22.80 -4.12 -8.46
CA GLY A 43 -22.47 -3.26 -7.33
C GLY A 43 -22.63 -1.79 -7.71
N SER A 44 -23.14 -0.99 -6.78
CA SER A 44 -23.30 0.45 -6.99
C SER A 44 -22.95 1.25 -5.74
N ASP A 45 -22.29 2.39 -5.94
CA ASP A 45 -22.06 3.42 -4.93
C ASP A 45 -21.90 4.79 -5.64
N GLY A 46 -22.92 5.64 -5.50
CA GLY A 46 -23.00 6.90 -6.24
C GLY A 46 -22.94 6.66 -7.77
N PRO A 47 -22.07 7.34 -8.53
CA PRO A 47 -21.91 7.13 -9.97
C PRO A 47 -21.08 5.88 -10.31
N PHE A 48 -20.41 5.27 -9.33
CA PHE A 48 -19.56 4.12 -9.57
C PHE A 48 -20.35 2.83 -9.59
N ARG A 49 -19.90 1.89 -10.42
CA ARG A 49 -20.42 0.54 -10.57
C ARG A 49 -19.30 -0.48 -10.50
N ALA A 50 -19.68 -1.72 -10.21
CA ALA A 50 -18.85 -2.90 -10.40
C ALA A 50 -19.73 -4.04 -10.89
N ALA A 51 -19.24 -4.86 -11.81
CA ALA A 51 -19.95 -6.06 -12.25
C ALA A 51 -19.20 -7.31 -11.80
N LEU A 52 -19.94 -8.25 -11.22
CA LEU A 52 -19.46 -9.61 -10.96
C LEU A 52 -20.26 -10.56 -11.84
N VAL A 53 -19.57 -11.12 -12.83
CA VAL A 53 -20.16 -11.96 -13.87
C VAL A 53 -19.80 -13.41 -13.59
N TYR A 54 -20.78 -14.29 -13.70
CA TYR A 54 -20.54 -15.72 -13.56
C TYR A 54 -19.95 -16.28 -14.87
N SER A 55 -18.78 -16.90 -14.78
CA SER A 55 -18.20 -17.67 -15.88
C SER A 55 -17.36 -18.81 -15.33
N HIS A 56 -17.53 -20.01 -15.90
CA HIS A 56 -16.70 -21.14 -15.54
C HIS A 56 -15.25 -20.85 -15.93
N GLY A 57 -14.36 -20.89 -14.95
CA GLY A 57 -12.93 -20.81 -15.21
C GLY A 57 -12.48 -22.01 -16.06
N SER A 58 -11.57 -21.80 -17.00
CA SER A 58 -10.97 -22.91 -17.75
C SER A 58 -9.94 -23.65 -16.89
N GLY A 59 -10.02 -24.97 -16.77
CA GLY A 59 -8.97 -25.78 -16.13
C GLY A 59 -8.76 -25.48 -14.63
N ARG A 60 -7.54 -25.08 -14.24
CA ARG A 60 -7.16 -24.79 -12.83
C ARG A 60 -7.41 -23.34 -12.41
N PHE A 61 -7.99 -22.51 -13.26
CA PHE A 61 -8.21 -21.09 -12.96
C PHE A 61 -9.45 -20.93 -12.08
N VAL A 62 -9.21 -20.47 -10.85
CA VAL A 62 -10.24 -20.20 -9.85
C VAL A 62 -10.26 -18.70 -9.58
N ALA A 63 -11.45 -18.10 -9.63
CA ALA A 63 -11.62 -16.68 -9.36
C ALA A 63 -11.11 -16.31 -7.96
N PHE A 64 -10.61 -15.07 -7.82
CA PHE A 64 -10.07 -14.54 -6.56
C PHE A 64 -9.04 -15.45 -5.88
N ALA A 65 -8.25 -16.21 -6.67
CA ALA A 65 -7.28 -17.20 -6.19
C ALA A 65 -7.90 -18.24 -5.23
N GLY A 66 -9.16 -18.63 -5.45
CA GLY A 66 -9.88 -19.62 -4.63
C GLY A 66 -10.45 -19.08 -3.32
N ARG A 67 -10.36 -17.77 -3.08
CA ARG A 67 -10.94 -17.14 -1.89
C ARG A 67 -12.46 -16.97 -2.05
N GLU A 68 -13.17 -17.15 -0.95
CA GLU A 68 -14.58 -16.78 -0.85
C GLU A 68 -14.69 -15.25 -0.72
N LEU A 69 -15.47 -14.64 -1.60
CA LEU A 69 -15.80 -13.23 -1.58
C LEU A 69 -17.17 -13.07 -0.90
N THR A 70 -17.25 -12.24 0.14
CA THR A 70 -18.53 -11.83 0.73
C THR A 70 -18.90 -10.45 0.20
N ILE A 71 -20.08 -10.33 -0.39
CA ILE A 71 -20.61 -9.06 -0.90
C ILE A 71 -21.84 -8.64 -0.08
N ALA A 72 -22.01 -7.33 0.09
CA ALA A 72 -23.18 -6.74 0.72
C ALA A 72 -24.26 -6.46 -0.34
N MET A 73 -25.49 -6.89 -0.09
CA MET A 73 -26.61 -6.74 -1.00
C MET A 73 -27.42 -5.49 -0.66
N LYS A 74 -28.12 -4.91 -1.65
CA LYS A 74 -28.99 -3.73 -1.44
C LYS A 74 -30.15 -3.98 -0.48
N ASP A 75 -30.62 -5.23 -0.38
CA ASP A 75 -31.66 -5.64 0.57
C ASP A 75 -31.14 -5.79 2.02
N GLY A 76 -29.86 -5.48 2.27
CA GLY A 76 -29.21 -5.60 3.57
C GLY A 76 -28.69 -7.00 3.89
N THR A 77 -28.90 -7.98 3.01
CA THR A 77 -28.32 -9.31 3.16
C THR A 77 -26.85 -9.35 2.72
N THR A 78 -26.20 -10.49 2.94
CA THR A 78 -24.85 -10.73 2.43
C THR A 78 -24.86 -12.00 1.59
N GLN A 79 -24.11 -11.96 0.49
CA GLN A 79 -23.98 -13.10 -0.41
C GLN A 79 -22.51 -13.55 -0.45
N LYS A 80 -22.30 -14.85 -0.36
CA LYS A 80 -20.99 -15.48 -0.51
C LYS A 80 -20.84 -15.98 -1.94
N LEU A 81 -19.72 -15.61 -2.57
CA LEU A 81 -19.37 -15.96 -3.94
C LEU A 81 -18.02 -16.68 -3.94
N LYS A 82 -17.91 -17.72 -4.75
CA LYS A 82 -16.69 -18.54 -4.85
C LYS A 82 -16.46 -19.04 -6.26
N ASP A 83 -15.20 -19.27 -6.59
CA ASP A 83 -14.64 -20.03 -7.73
C ASP A 83 -14.89 -19.49 -9.15
N HIS A 84 -16.08 -18.99 -9.48
CA HIS A 84 -16.50 -18.73 -10.86
C HIS A 84 -17.09 -17.33 -11.09
N TRP A 85 -16.76 -16.38 -10.22
CA TRP A 85 -17.22 -14.99 -10.30
C TRP A 85 -16.08 -14.06 -10.67
N TRP A 86 -16.20 -13.36 -11.78
CA TRP A 86 -15.12 -12.52 -12.33
C TRP A 86 -15.54 -11.05 -12.38
N SER A 87 -14.56 -10.15 -12.36
CA SER A 87 -14.82 -8.75 -12.68
C SER A 87 -15.28 -8.63 -14.13
N GLY A 88 -16.46 -8.06 -14.35
CA GLY A 88 -17.04 -7.83 -15.66
C GLY A 88 -16.98 -6.38 -16.11
N SER A 89 -17.44 -6.14 -17.33
CA SER A 89 -17.66 -4.80 -17.88
C SER A 89 -19.17 -4.52 -18.02
N ILE A 90 -19.55 -3.25 -17.98
CA ILE A 90 -20.93 -2.81 -18.21
C ILE A 90 -20.92 -1.91 -19.43
N LYS A 91 -21.79 -2.19 -20.41
CA LYS A 91 -21.89 -1.38 -21.63
C LYS A 91 -22.18 0.07 -21.28
N GLY A 92 -21.42 1.00 -21.87
CA GLY A 92 -21.55 2.44 -21.61
C GLY A 92 -20.78 2.94 -20.38
N TYR A 93 -20.14 2.04 -19.63
CA TYR A 93 -19.24 2.40 -18.52
C TYR A 93 -17.79 2.16 -18.94
N ARG A 94 -16.87 2.90 -18.32
CA ARG A 94 -15.43 2.72 -18.46
C ARG A 94 -14.76 2.57 -17.10
N ASP A 95 -13.60 1.92 -17.08
CA ASP A 95 -12.77 1.86 -15.88
C ASP A 95 -12.18 3.23 -15.55
N ILE A 96 -12.39 3.67 -14.31
CA ILE A 96 -11.82 4.88 -13.75
C ILE A 96 -10.89 4.49 -12.61
N THR A 97 -9.64 4.93 -12.71
CA THR A 97 -8.64 4.78 -11.66
C THR A 97 -8.99 5.70 -10.49
N ARG A 98 -9.12 5.13 -9.29
CA ARG A 98 -9.51 5.87 -8.10
C ARG A 98 -8.94 5.28 -6.81
N SER A 99 -8.93 6.09 -5.76
CA SER A 99 -8.67 5.63 -4.38
C SER A 99 -9.24 6.64 -3.39
N ASP A 100 -9.11 6.39 -2.09
CA ASP A 100 -9.43 7.35 -1.03
C ASP A 100 -8.16 7.71 -0.24
N VAL A 101 -8.18 8.88 0.43
CA VAL A 101 -7.00 9.42 1.14
C VAL A 101 -6.47 8.44 2.18
N GLU A 102 -7.34 7.79 2.94
CA GLU A 102 -6.94 6.90 4.03
C GLU A 102 -6.34 5.58 3.51
N SER A 103 -6.90 5.03 2.43
CA SER A 103 -6.29 3.90 1.73
C SER A 103 -4.92 4.24 1.16
N LEU A 104 -4.75 5.41 0.54
CA LEU A 104 -3.49 5.86 -0.05
C LEU A 104 -2.39 6.12 0.98
N LYS A 105 -2.74 6.59 2.19
CA LYS A 105 -1.79 6.71 3.31
C LYS A 105 -1.23 5.34 3.72
N ARG A 106 -2.08 4.31 3.79
CA ARG A 106 -1.65 2.94 4.14
C ARG A 106 -0.82 2.29 3.02
N CYS A 107 -1.32 2.34 1.80
CA CYS A 107 -0.65 1.78 0.63
C CYS A 107 -0.96 2.67 -0.58
N TYR A 108 0.08 3.25 -1.20
CA TYR A 108 -0.08 4.21 -2.28
C TYR A 108 -0.36 3.50 -3.61
N VAL A 109 -1.55 2.90 -3.69
CA VAL A 109 -2.04 2.11 -4.82
C VAL A 109 -3.47 2.57 -5.15
N PHE A 110 -3.71 2.77 -6.43
CA PHE A 110 -5.02 3.06 -6.97
C PHE A 110 -5.69 1.79 -7.50
N SER A 111 -7.02 1.75 -7.45
CA SER A 111 -7.84 0.65 -7.96
C SER A 111 -8.85 1.16 -8.97
N SER A 112 -9.32 0.33 -9.88
CA SER A 112 -10.38 0.73 -10.83
C SER A 112 -11.78 0.55 -10.25
N ALA A 113 -12.73 1.30 -10.82
CA ALA A 113 -14.17 1.06 -10.73
C ALA A 113 -14.83 1.54 -12.02
N LEU A 114 -15.98 0.97 -12.39
CA LEU A 114 -16.70 1.38 -13.58
C LEU A 114 -17.45 2.69 -13.31
N CYS A 115 -17.42 3.63 -14.25
CA CYS A 115 -18.21 4.86 -14.21
C CYS A 115 -18.64 5.22 -15.64
N ASP A 116 -19.84 5.77 -15.81
CA ASP A 116 -20.23 6.28 -17.11
C ASP A 116 -19.51 7.61 -17.42
N PRO A 117 -19.28 7.94 -18.70
CA PRO A 117 -18.53 9.13 -19.08
C PRO A 117 -19.14 10.46 -18.60
N GLU A 118 -20.46 10.57 -18.53
CA GLU A 118 -21.17 11.80 -18.15
C GLU A 118 -20.99 12.06 -16.66
N SER A 119 -21.24 11.05 -15.82
CA SER A 119 -21.00 11.12 -14.38
C SER A 119 -19.54 11.36 -14.04
N PHE A 120 -18.61 10.75 -14.79
CA PHE A 120 -17.18 11.05 -14.63
C PHE A 120 -16.88 12.52 -14.93
N ALA A 121 -17.38 13.06 -16.04
CA ALA A 121 -17.16 14.46 -16.40
C ALA A 121 -17.71 15.40 -15.32
N ALA A 122 -18.90 15.11 -14.79
CA ALA A 122 -19.49 15.85 -13.68
C ALA A 122 -18.59 15.80 -12.42
N LEU A 123 -18.15 14.61 -11.99
CA LEU A 123 -17.23 14.46 -10.87
C LEU A 123 -15.92 15.22 -11.08
N ARG A 124 -15.32 15.09 -12.26
CA ARG A 124 -14.05 15.72 -12.59
C ARG A 124 -14.15 17.24 -12.64
N SER A 125 -15.27 17.77 -13.12
CA SER A 125 -15.57 19.21 -13.17
C SER A 125 -15.89 19.81 -11.79
N SER A 126 -16.37 18.99 -10.84
CA SER A 126 -16.61 19.44 -9.47
C SER A 126 -15.33 19.81 -8.73
N TYR A 127 -14.18 19.27 -9.17
CA TYR A 127 -12.88 19.53 -8.58
C TYR A 127 -12.19 20.74 -9.22
N GLN A 128 -12.00 21.79 -8.43
CA GLN A 128 -11.37 23.06 -8.85
C GLN A 128 -9.89 23.18 -8.45
N GLY A 129 -9.32 22.15 -7.83
CA GLY A 129 -7.91 22.16 -7.43
C GLY A 129 -6.96 21.86 -8.59
N CYS A 130 -5.66 21.84 -8.29
CA CYS A 130 -4.65 21.46 -9.25
C CYS A 130 -4.61 19.94 -9.45
N VAL A 131 -4.13 19.52 -10.62
CA VAL A 131 -3.79 18.11 -10.87
C VAL A 131 -2.40 17.86 -10.32
N TYR A 132 -2.29 16.92 -9.38
CA TYR A 132 -1.03 16.59 -8.75
C TYR A 132 -0.26 15.54 -9.57
N PRO A 133 1.06 15.71 -9.78
CA PRO A 133 1.90 14.62 -10.24
C PRO A 133 1.86 13.44 -9.25
N TYR A 134 1.84 12.20 -9.75
CA TYR A 134 1.74 10.98 -8.95
C TYR A 134 2.63 10.98 -7.68
N ARG A 135 3.92 11.25 -7.84
CA ARG A 135 4.88 11.20 -6.72
C ARG A 135 4.75 12.36 -5.74
N ASP A 136 4.22 13.49 -6.18
CA ASP A 136 4.09 14.66 -5.33
C ASP A 136 2.86 14.55 -4.42
N TYR A 137 1.77 13.96 -4.92
CA TYR A 137 0.62 13.66 -4.08
C TYR A 137 0.95 12.65 -2.98
N GLU A 138 1.79 11.63 -3.26
CA GLU A 138 2.26 10.68 -2.23
C GLU A 138 2.98 11.40 -1.07
N LYS A 139 3.88 12.34 -1.39
CA LYS A 139 4.60 13.13 -0.39
C LYS A 139 3.65 13.99 0.43
N LEU A 140 2.65 14.60 -0.22
CA LEU A 140 1.67 15.47 0.44
C LEU A 140 0.89 14.70 1.51
N ILE A 141 0.33 13.54 1.16
CA ILE A 141 -0.54 12.79 2.09
C ILE A 141 0.24 12.01 3.15
N LYS A 142 1.54 11.75 2.93
CA LYS A 142 2.44 11.06 3.88
C LYS A 142 3.40 12.02 4.58
N TYR A 143 3.20 13.33 4.47
CA TYR A 143 4.15 14.33 4.95
C TYR A 143 4.49 14.16 6.44
N ASP A 144 3.49 13.98 7.30
CA ASP A 144 3.69 13.82 8.75
C ASP A 144 4.57 12.60 9.10
N ASP A 145 4.37 11.49 8.38
CA ASP A 145 5.17 10.27 8.58
C ASP A 145 6.60 10.44 8.08
N LEU A 146 6.77 11.12 6.94
CA LEU A 146 8.09 11.46 6.41
C LEU A 146 8.84 12.40 7.36
N TRP A 147 8.15 13.39 7.93
CA TRP A 147 8.73 14.34 8.86
C TRP A 147 9.16 13.67 10.17
N LYS A 148 8.34 12.78 10.73
CA LYS A 148 8.71 11.96 11.90
C LYS A 148 9.95 11.11 11.62
N ARG A 149 10.00 10.44 10.47
CA ARG A 149 11.17 9.63 10.07
C ARG A 149 12.43 10.50 9.94
N LEU A 150 12.32 11.67 9.31
CA LEU A 150 13.42 12.61 9.18
C LEU A 150 13.94 13.05 10.54
N PHE A 151 13.06 13.43 11.46
CA PHE A 151 13.43 13.82 12.83
C PHE A 151 14.19 12.70 13.56
N HIS A 152 13.72 11.45 13.46
CA HIS A 152 14.42 10.30 14.05
C HIS A 152 15.80 10.06 13.43
N GLU A 153 15.91 10.15 12.11
CA GLU A 153 17.20 9.99 11.41
C GLU A 153 18.18 11.11 11.74
N GLU A 154 17.73 12.37 11.83
CA GLU A 154 18.57 13.48 12.27
C GLU A 154 19.10 13.26 13.70
N GLY A 155 18.26 12.77 14.61
CA GLY A 155 18.67 12.40 15.96
C GLY A 155 19.73 11.30 15.95
N ARG A 156 19.52 10.24 15.15
CA ARG A 156 20.47 9.14 14.97
C ARG A 156 21.81 9.62 14.41
N CYS A 157 21.79 10.48 13.39
CA CYS A 157 22.99 11.07 12.80
C CYS A 157 23.75 11.93 13.82
N LYS A 158 23.06 12.77 14.60
CA LYS A 158 23.69 13.57 15.67
C LYS A 158 24.38 12.69 16.71
N ALA A 159 23.72 11.64 17.18
CA ALA A 159 24.30 10.69 18.12
C ALA A 159 25.54 9.97 17.55
N LEU A 160 25.47 9.54 16.28
CA LEU A 160 26.61 8.91 15.61
C LEU A 160 27.80 9.86 15.48
N ILE A 161 27.57 11.13 15.11
CA ILE A 161 28.61 12.16 15.04
C ILE A 161 29.25 12.37 16.42
N GLN A 162 28.46 12.43 17.48
CA GLN A 162 28.98 12.56 18.84
C GLN A 162 29.83 11.35 19.25
N ALA A 163 29.38 10.13 18.94
CA ALA A 163 30.14 8.92 19.23
C ALA A 163 31.47 8.87 18.47
N ILE A 164 31.48 9.24 17.18
CA ILE A 164 32.70 9.34 16.37
C ILE A 164 33.66 10.37 16.96
N LYS A 165 33.17 11.56 17.33
CA LYS A 165 33.99 12.61 17.96
C LYS A 165 34.59 12.15 19.29
N ALA A 166 33.82 11.45 20.12
CA ALA A 166 34.30 10.90 21.39
C ALA A 166 35.40 9.86 21.15
N LYS A 167 35.21 8.94 20.19
CA LYS A 167 36.20 7.93 19.82
C LYS A 167 37.48 8.53 19.22
N ASP A 168 37.36 9.54 18.39
CA ASP A 168 38.52 10.27 17.86
C ASP A 168 39.29 10.97 18.98
N ALA A 169 38.61 11.59 19.94
CA ALA A 169 39.24 12.20 21.11
C ALA A 169 39.97 11.16 21.98
N GLU A 170 39.34 10.01 22.26
CA GLU A 170 39.96 8.89 22.98
C GLU A 170 41.23 8.41 22.25
N LEU A 171 41.14 8.16 20.95
CA LEU A 171 42.30 7.72 20.15
C LEU A 171 43.41 8.76 20.18
N ARG A 172 43.11 10.05 20.04
CA ARG A 172 44.13 11.11 20.07
C ARG A 172 44.85 11.19 21.41
N ALA A 173 44.17 10.90 22.51
CA ALA A 173 44.75 10.92 23.86
C ALA A 173 45.69 9.74 24.16
N LEU A 174 45.63 8.65 23.38
CA LEU A 174 46.51 7.50 23.56
C LEU A 174 47.92 7.77 23.03
N ASP A 175 48.94 7.27 23.74
CA ASP A 175 50.31 7.23 23.24
C ASP A 175 50.43 6.29 22.02
N PRO A 176 51.47 6.40 21.17
CA PRO A 176 51.65 5.57 19.98
C PRO A 176 51.62 4.04 20.22
N GLY A 177 52.19 3.56 21.33
CA GLY A 177 52.18 2.16 21.71
C GLY A 177 50.82 1.70 22.27
N GLN A 178 50.07 2.58 22.93
CA GLN A 178 48.69 2.31 23.32
C GLN A 178 47.74 2.28 22.12
N LYS A 179 47.94 3.18 21.13
CA LYS A 179 47.20 3.17 19.86
C LYS A 179 47.37 1.84 19.13
N LEU A 180 48.59 1.34 19.02
CA LEU A 180 48.87 0.07 18.34
C LEU A 180 48.13 -1.10 19.00
N ARG A 181 48.20 -1.19 20.34
CA ARG A 181 47.49 -2.24 21.10
C ARG A 181 45.97 -2.14 20.97
N GLN A 182 45.42 -0.92 20.90
CA GLN A 182 44.00 -0.71 20.70
C GLN A 182 43.57 -1.14 19.29
N MET A 183 44.32 -0.76 18.25
CA MET A 183 44.06 -1.19 16.88
C MET A 183 44.13 -2.72 16.72
N GLU A 184 45.08 -3.39 17.36
CA GLU A 184 45.18 -4.85 17.35
C GLU A 184 43.97 -5.53 18.00
N ARG A 185 43.47 -4.99 19.11
CA ARG A 185 42.25 -5.50 19.76
C ARG A 185 41.03 -5.30 18.87
N ASP A 186 40.86 -4.12 18.30
CA ASP A 186 39.72 -3.78 17.46
C ASP A 186 39.73 -4.63 16.18
N ALA A 187 40.89 -4.85 15.57
CA ALA A 187 41.06 -5.74 14.42
C ALA A 187 40.69 -7.19 14.77
N ARG A 188 41.15 -7.70 15.92
CA ARG A 188 40.77 -9.06 16.39
C ARG A 188 39.28 -9.19 16.64
N ALA A 189 38.66 -8.19 17.28
CA ALA A 189 37.23 -8.16 17.53
C ALA A 189 36.42 -8.15 16.22
N ALA A 190 36.85 -7.35 15.22
CA ALA A 190 36.21 -7.31 13.92
C ALA A 190 36.29 -8.64 13.17
N VAL A 191 37.45 -9.31 13.21
CA VAL A 191 37.63 -10.65 12.64
C VAL A 191 36.72 -11.67 13.32
N GLN A 192 36.66 -11.67 14.67
CA GLN A 192 35.80 -12.58 15.41
C GLN A 192 34.32 -12.38 15.07
N ALA A 193 33.85 -11.13 15.02
CA ALA A 193 32.47 -10.82 14.63
C ALA A 193 32.13 -11.28 13.20
N ALA A 194 33.10 -11.22 12.28
CA ALA A 194 32.92 -11.74 10.92
C ALA A 194 32.82 -13.27 10.89
N ILE A 195 33.64 -13.96 11.67
CA ILE A 195 33.59 -15.42 11.84
C ILE A 195 32.23 -15.83 12.42
N ASP A 196 31.78 -15.18 13.49
CA ASP A 196 30.50 -15.49 14.15
C ASP A 196 29.33 -15.29 13.19
N LYS A 197 29.36 -14.21 12.40
CA LYS A 197 28.33 -13.93 11.37
C LYS A 197 28.33 -14.97 10.25
N ALA A 198 29.50 -15.44 9.83
CA ALA A 198 29.62 -16.49 8.83
C ALA A 198 29.12 -17.84 9.36
N ALA A 199 29.47 -18.19 10.60
CA ALA A 199 28.97 -19.39 11.28
C ALA A 199 27.44 -19.37 11.43
N ALA A 200 26.87 -18.24 11.85
CA ALA A 200 25.41 -18.08 11.95
C ALA A 200 24.70 -18.25 10.61
N ARG A 201 25.26 -17.69 9.52
CA ARG A 201 24.72 -17.89 8.16
C ARG A 201 24.81 -19.34 7.72
N HIS A 202 25.92 -20.02 8.02
CA HIS A 202 26.09 -21.42 7.66
C HIS A 202 25.10 -22.32 8.41
N LEU A 203 24.91 -22.10 9.71
CA LEU A 203 23.92 -22.81 10.52
C LEU A 203 22.49 -22.57 10.02
N ALA A 204 22.14 -21.32 9.68
CA ALA A 204 20.84 -21.00 9.10
C ALA A 204 20.61 -21.67 7.75
N ALA A 205 21.64 -21.74 6.90
CA ALA A 205 21.57 -22.44 5.61
C ALA A 205 21.39 -23.97 5.79
N MET A 206 22.09 -24.58 6.75
CA MET A 206 21.94 -26.02 7.06
C MET A 206 20.56 -26.35 7.64
N ALA A 207 20.02 -25.48 8.50
CA ALA A 207 18.66 -25.64 9.02
C ALA A 207 17.60 -25.54 7.91
N SER A 208 17.82 -24.68 6.91
CA SER A 208 16.93 -24.55 5.75
C SER A 208 16.97 -25.76 4.81
N THR A 209 18.11 -26.46 4.68
CA THR A 209 18.21 -27.68 3.86
C THR A 209 17.61 -28.92 4.54
N TRP A 210 17.53 -28.94 5.88
CA TRP A 210 16.90 -30.04 6.63
C TRP A 210 15.38 -29.87 6.78
N ALA A 211 14.84 -28.69 6.45
CA ALA A 211 13.41 -28.38 6.48
C ALA A 211 12.71 -28.49 5.11
N ALA A 212 13.42 -28.90 4.05
CA ALA A 212 12.82 -29.19 2.75
C ALA A 212 12.35 -30.66 2.73
N PRO A 213 11.07 -30.95 2.45
CA PRO A 213 10.55 -32.32 2.32
C PRO A 213 11.06 -33.03 1.06
#